data_AF-A0A6P5AFY9-F1
#
_entry.id   AF-A0A6P5AFY9-F1
#
_cell.length_a   1.000
_cell.length_b   1.000
_cell.length_c   1.000
_cell.angle_alpha   90.00
_cell.angle_beta   90.00
_cell.angle_gamma   90.00
#
_symmetry.space_group_name_H-M   'P 1'
#
loop_
_entity.id
_entity.type
_entity.pdbx_description
1 polymer ?
#
loop_
_entity_poly.entity_id
_entity_poly.type
_entity_poly.pdbx_seq_one_letter_code
_entity_poly.pdbx_strand_id
1 'polypeptide(L)'
;MVQHSRKQTENNLKDYSAAEAGYKYNKNVLSRCKPGDLLRFPRKCYFHFVVYAGDGNVIHVTVERRGCVPINVQVKEESFWKVVGNRKADICNYKDDTHTAFSGPEIVERARSRLGNFEYKLLKNNCEHFATWCRYGEGTSKQVDGFMLGRRAARRLRRRS
;
A
#
# COMPACT_ATOMS: atom_id res chain seq x y z
N MET A 1 8.50 13.34 43.63
CA MET A 1 8.20 12.13 42.83
C MET A 1 6.75 12.03 42.33
N VAL A 2 5.74 12.62 42.99
CA VAL A 2 4.31 12.38 42.66
C VAL A 2 3.83 13.06 41.36
N GLN A 3 4.36 14.24 41.00
CA GLN A 3 3.92 14.95 39.79
C GLN A 3 4.39 14.30 38.47
N HIS A 4 5.51 13.57 38.50
CA HIS A 4 6.03 12.89 37.32
C HIS A 4 5.19 11.64 36.97
N SER A 5 4.71 10.92 37.98
CA SER A 5 3.87 9.73 37.84
C SER A 5 2.45 10.04 37.34
N ARG A 6 1.84 11.16 37.76
CA ARG A 6 0.52 11.62 37.26
C ARG A 6 0.55 12.07 35.79
N LYS A 7 1.58 12.82 35.38
CA LYS A 7 1.74 13.22 33.97
C LYS A 7 1.97 12.02 33.04
N GLN A 8 2.69 11.00 33.52
CA GLN A 8 2.96 9.79 32.74
C GLN A 8 1.71 8.91 32.57
N THR A 9 0.85 8.84 33.60
CA THR A 9 -0.43 8.12 33.54
C THR A 9 -1.47 8.84 32.67
N GLU A 10 -1.57 10.17 32.75
CA GLU A 10 -2.46 10.95 31.88
C GLU A 10 -2.04 10.91 30.40
N ASN A 11 -0.73 10.96 30.11
CA ASN A 11 -0.23 10.80 28.75
C ASN A 11 -0.52 9.40 28.19
N ASN A 12 -0.30 8.35 28.99
CA ASN A 12 -0.66 7.00 28.59
C ASN A 12 -2.16 6.87 28.28
N LEU A 13 -3.03 7.44 29.11
CA LEU A 13 -4.49 7.37 28.90
C LEU A 13 -4.93 8.09 27.61
N LYS A 14 -4.30 9.23 27.29
CA LYS A 14 -4.52 9.96 26.03
C LYS A 14 -4.03 9.17 24.82
N ASP A 15 -2.88 8.50 24.93
CA ASP A 15 -2.32 7.66 23.87
C ASP A 15 -3.20 6.42 23.59
N TYR A 16 -3.75 5.78 24.64
CA TYR A 16 -4.72 4.69 24.48
C TYR A 16 -6.00 5.16 23.80
N SER A 17 -6.53 6.32 24.20
CA SER A 17 -7.73 6.91 23.60
C SER A 17 -7.51 7.25 22.12
N ALA A 18 -6.34 7.81 21.78
CA ALA A 18 -5.99 8.14 20.39
C ALA A 18 -5.80 6.89 19.52
N ALA A 19 -5.16 5.84 20.05
CA ALA A 19 -5.01 4.56 19.37
C ALA A 19 -6.37 3.88 19.10
N GLU A 20 -7.28 3.91 20.08
CA GLU A 20 -8.63 3.37 19.93
C GLU A 20 -9.46 4.16 18.90
N ALA A 21 -9.35 5.49 18.92
CA ALA A 21 -9.98 6.34 17.91
C ALA A 21 -9.44 6.09 16.50
N GLY A 22 -8.12 5.87 16.37
CA GLY A 22 -7.48 5.47 15.12
C GLY A 22 -7.96 4.11 14.62
N TYR A 23 -8.09 3.12 15.51
CA TYR A 23 -8.63 1.81 15.18
C TYR A 23 -10.08 1.89 14.68
N LYS A 24 -10.97 2.59 15.41
CA LYS A 24 -12.38 2.77 15.01
C LYS A 24 -12.50 3.47 13.65
N TYR A 25 -11.70 4.51 13.42
CA TYR A 25 -11.65 5.22 12.13
C TYR A 25 -11.27 4.27 10.99
N ASN A 26 -10.15 3.57 11.13
CA ASN A 26 -9.66 2.66 10.11
C ASN A 26 -10.59 1.47 9.87
N LYS A 27 -11.27 0.98 10.92
CA LYS A 27 -12.28 -0.08 10.79
C LYS A 27 -13.45 0.37 9.90
N ASN A 28 -13.91 1.62 10.07
CA ASN A 28 -14.95 2.21 9.22
C ASN A 28 -14.48 2.46 7.77
N VAL A 29 -13.19 2.79 7.59
CA VAL A 29 -12.59 2.89 6.26
C VAL A 29 -12.58 1.52 5.58
N LEU A 30 -12.04 0.49 6.26
CA LEU A 30 -11.99 -0.88 5.73
C LEU A 30 -13.36 -1.46 5.40
N SER A 31 -14.41 -1.14 6.18
CA SER A 31 -15.77 -1.62 5.87
C SER A 31 -16.35 -1.05 4.58
N ARG A 32 -15.76 0.04 4.05
CA ARG A 32 -16.16 0.67 2.78
C ARG A 32 -15.24 0.31 1.62
N CYS A 33 -14.07 -0.26 1.90
CA CYS A 33 -13.10 -0.64 0.88
C CYS A 33 -13.61 -1.79 0.02
N LYS A 34 -13.31 -1.70 -1.27
CA LYS A 34 -13.44 -2.79 -2.24
C LYS A 34 -12.06 -3.21 -2.71
N PRO A 35 -11.82 -4.51 -3.01
CA PRO A 35 -10.58 -4.94 -3.61
C PRO A 35 -10.22 -4.07 -4.83
N GLY A 36 -8.97 -3.58 -4.88
CA GLY A 36 -8.49 -2.64 -5.88
C GLY A 36 -8.57 -1.15 -5.50
N ASP A 37 -9.21 -0.79 -4.38
CA ASP A 37 -9.16 0.57 -3.86
C ASP A 37 -7.74 0.96 -3.41
N LEU A 38 -7.39 2.22 -3.65
CA LEU A 38 -6.15 2.80 -3.15
C LEU A 38 -6.40 3.37 -1.76
N LEU A 39 -5.53 3.02 -0.81
CA LEU A 39 -5.52 3.65 0.50
C LEU A 39 -4.26 4.50 0.63
N ARG A 40 -4.40 5.70 1.19
CA ARG A 40 -3.27 6.56 1.55
C ARG A 40 -3.27 6.86 3.04
N PHE A 41 -2.10 7.00 3.63
CA PHE A 41 -1.96 7.48 5.00
C PHE A 41 -0.60 8.17 5.18
N PRO A 42 -0.48 9.14 6.11
CA PRO A 42 0.77 9.84 6.32
C PRO A 42 1.86 8.90 6.84
N ARG A 43 3.07 9.06 6.34
CA ARG A 43 4.33 8.68 7.00
C ARG A 43 5.08 9.96 7.36
N LYS A 44 6.22 9.87 8.06
CA LYS A 44 6.96 11.02 8.60
C LYS A 44 7.12 12.21 7.62
N CYS A 45 7.33 11.95 6.32
CA CYS A 45 7.60 12.99 5.33
C CYS A 45 6.92 12.78 3.97
N TYR A 46 5.94 11.87 3.87
CA TYR A 46 5.21 11.59 2.62
C TYR A 46 3.91 10.82 2.90
N PHE A 47 3.01 10.76 1.94
CA PHE A 47 1.86 9.85 2.00
C PHE A 47 2.23 8.50 1.40
N HIS A 48 1.98 7.44 2.15
CA HIS A 48 2.21 6.07 1.70
C HIS A 48 0.95 5.54 1.04
N PHE A 49 1.07 5.06 -0.20
CA PHE A 49 0.00 4.45 -0.96
C PHE A 49 0.07 2.93 -0.92
N VAL A 50 -1.09 2.29 -0.79
CA VAL A 50 -1.26 0.84 -0.82
C VAL A 50 -2.49 0.47 -1.64
N VAL A 51 -2.50 -0.74 -2.20
CA VAL A 51 -3.65 -1.32 -2.91
C VAL A 51 -4.37 -2.27 -1.96
N TYR A 52 -5.67 -2.10 -1.74
CA TYR A 52 -6.46 -3.02 -0.92
C TYR A 52 -6.70 -4.34 -1.65
N ALA A 53 -6.24 -5.45 -1.09
CA ALA A 53 -6.31 -6.78 -1.72
C ALA A 53 -7.59 -7.56 -1.35
N GLY A 54 -8.37 -7.07 -0.38
CA GLY A 54 -9.46 -7.80 0.26
C GLY A 54 -9.06 -8.38 1.61
N ASP A 55 -10.05 -8.80 2.40
CA ASP A 55 -9.87 -9.52 3.68
C ASP A 55 -8.93 -8.85 4.70
N GLY A 56 -8.86 -7.52 4.67
CA GLY A 56 -8.00 -6.75 5.56
C GLY A 56 -6.51 -6.76 5.17
N ASN A 57 -6.17 -7.25 3.97
CA ASN A 57 -4.83 -7.24 3.43
C ASN A 57 -4.62 -6.11 2.42
N VAL A 58 -3.37 -5.66 2.31
CA VAL A 58 -2.93 -4.62 1.37
C VAL A 58 -1.64 -5.03 0.69
N ILE A 59 -1.49 -4.62 -0.56
CA ILE A 59 -0.26 -4.77 -1.33
C ILE A 59 0.42 -3.41 -1.45
N HIS A 60 1.71 -3.34 -1.11
CA HIS A 60 2.43 -2.08 -1.15
C HIS A 60 3.93 -2.24 -1.39
N VAL A 61 4.52 -1.16 -1.91
CA VAL A 61 5.97 -0.99 -1.95
C VAL A 61 6.47 -0.73 -0.53
N THR A 62 7.51 -1.44 -0.11
CA THR A 62 8.14 -1.34 1.20
C THR A 62 9.65 -1.47 1.08
N VAL A 63 10.37 -1.15 2.15
CA VAL A 63 11.83 -1.30 2.20
C VAL A 63 12.18 -2.30 3.27
N GLU A 64 12.89 -3.34 2.86
CA GLU A 64 13.62 -4.19 3.77
C GLU A 64 14.81 -3.42 4.34
N ARG A 65 14.90 -3.40 5.67
CA ARG A 65 15.95 -2.68 6.40
C ARG A 65 16.76 -3.63 7.26
N ARG A 66 18.08 -3.44 7.26
CA ARG A 66 18.99 -4.02 8.27
C ARG A 66 19.35 -2.91 9.25
N GLY A 67 18.65 -2.85 10.37
CA GLY A 67 18.75 -1.72 11.29
C GLY A 67 18.33 -0.41 10.60
N CYS A 68 19.23 0.58 10.57
CA CYS A 68 18.97 1.87 9.90
C CYS A 68 19.21 1.82 8.37
N VAL A 69 19.85 0.78 7.86
CA VAL A 69 20.28 0.70 6.45
C VAL A 69 19.14 0.11 5.60
N PRO A 70 18.63 0.83 4.58
CA PRO A 70 17.74 0.25 3.58
C PRO A 70 18.53 -0.74 2.70
N ILE A 71 18.11 -2.00 2.66
CA ILE A 71 18.78 -3.04 1.87
C ILE A 71 18.14 -3.12 0.49
N ASN A 72 16.82 -3.36 0.45
CA ASN A 72 16.08 -3.67 -0.77
C ASN A 72 14.70 -3.03 -0.73
N VAL A 73 14.19 -2.62 -1.89
CA VAL A 73 12.79 -2.26 -2.07
C VAL A 73 12.04 -3.52 -2.51
N GLN A 74 10.87 -3.77 -1.93
CA GLN A 74 10.05 -4.95 -2.20
C GLN A 74 8.59 -4.56 -2.31
N VAL A 75 7.81 -5.30 -3.07
CA VAL A 75 6.34 -5.27 -2.99
C VAL A 75 5.90 -6.44 -2.12
N LYS A 76 5.12 -6.16 -1.07
CA LYS A 76 4.58 -7.17 -0.17
C LYS A 76 3.07 -7.07 -0.04
N GLU A 77 2.44 -8.23 0.13
CA GLU A 77 1.08 -8.35 0.61
C GLU A 77 1.12 -8.58 2.13
N GLU A 78 0.54 -7.67 2.91
CA GLU A 78 0.59 -7.70 4.36
C GLU A 78 -0.75 -7.24 4.96
N SER A 79 -0.99 -7.58 6.22
CA SER A 79 -2.15 -7.06 6.94
C SER A 79 -2.16 -5.54 6.95
N PHE A 80 -3.30 -4.93 6.61
CA PHE A 80 -3.51 -3.49 6.68
C PHE A 80 -3.10 -2.91 8.04
N TRP A 81 -3.45 -3.60 9.13
CA TRP A 81 -3.19 -3.15 10.50
C TRP A 81 -1.69 -3.06 10.80
N LYS A 82 -0.91 -4.01 10.30
CA LYS A 82 0.56 -4.00 10.39
C LYS A 82 1.15 -2.81 9.63
N VAL A 83 0.62 -2.54 8.44
CA VAL A 83 1.15 -1.53 7.52
C VAL A 83 0.80 -0.11 7.99
N VAL A 84 -0.44 0.13 8.41
CA VAL A 84 -0.91 1.46 8.84
C VAL A 84 -0.37 1.87 10.23
N GLY A 85 -0.28 0.91 11.16
CA GLY A 85 0.04 1.17 12.56
C GLY A 85 -0.98 2.09 13.25
N ASN A 86 -0.52 3.08 14.01
CA ASN A 86 -1.39 4.01 14.75
C ASN A 86 -1.90 5.19 13.89
N ARG A 87 -1.86 5.09 12.57
CA ARG A 87 -2.18 6.19 11.65
C ARG A 87 -3.58 6.01 11.07
N LYS A 88 -4.16 7.10 10.57
CA LYS A 88 -5.46 7.08 9.88
C LYS A 88 -5.23 6.95 8.37
N ALA A 89 -5.96 6.05 7.74
CA ALA A 89 -5.91 5.85 6.29
C ALA A 89 -7.21 6.26 5.61
N ASP A 90 -7.10 6.82 4.42
CA ASP A 90 -8.23 7.25 3.60
C ASP A 90 -8.26 6.49 2.28
N ILE A 91 -9.46 6.15 1.82
CA ILE A 91 -9.67 5.71 0.43
C ILE A 91 -9.37 6.90 -0.49
N CYS A 92 -8.47 6.68 -1.45
CA CYS A 92 -7.91 7.74 -2.28
C CYS A 92 -7.76 7.28 -3.74
N ASN A 93 -8.89 7.06 -4.41
CA ASN A 93 -8.96 6.80 -5.84
C ASN A 93 -8.97 8.11 -6.65
N TYR A 94 -7.99 8.98 -6.39
CA TYR A 94 -8.03 10.40 -6.77
C TYR A 94 -7.98 10.69 -8.29
N LYS A 95 -7.76 9.67 -9.13
CA LYS A 95 -7.78 9.82 -10.59
C LYS A 95 -8.99 9.19 -11.25
N ASP A 96 -9.95 8.63 -10.51
CA ASP A 96 -11.16 8.03 -11.09
C ASP A 96 -11.96 9.04 -11.94
N ASP A 97 -11.89 10.34 -11.63
CA ASP A 97 -12.55 11.40 -12.40
C ASP A 97 -11.88 11.68 -13.77
N THR A 98 -10.65 11.21 -13.97
CA THR A 98 -9.82 11.53 -15.15
C THR A 98 -9.32 10.30 -15.89
N HIS A 99 -9.32 9.13 -15.26
CA HIS A 99 -8.79 7.88 -15.80
C HIS A 99 -9.74 6.72 -15.49
N THR A 100 -9.97 5.86 -16.48
CA THR A 100 -10.74 4.64 -16.28
C THR A 100 -9.95 3.65 -15.44
N ALA A 101 -10.48 3.28 -14.27
CA ALA A 101 -9.92 2.22 -13.45
C ALA A 101 -10.18 0.84 -14.05
N PHE A 102 -9.23 -0.08 -13.89
CA PHE A 102 -9.45 -1.51 -14.12
C PHE A 102 -10.46 -2.09 -13.12
N SER A 103 -10.93 -3.30 -13.38
CA SER A 103 -11.77 -4.02 -12.41
C SER A 103 -11.00 -4.30 -11.12
N GLY A 104 -11.69 -4.30 -9.97
CA GLY A 104 -11.06 -4.60 -8.67
C GLY A 104 -10.18 -5.86 -8.67
N PRO A 105 -10.66 -7.00 -9.20
CA PRO A 105 -9.85 -8.22 -9.33
C PRO A 105 -8.59 -8.03 -10.18
N GLU A 106 -8.69 -7.33 -11.32
CA GLU A 106 -7.56 -7.07 -12.20
C GLU A 106 -6.52 -6.15 -11.51
N ILE A 107 -6.96 -5.13 -10.78
CA ILE A 107 -6.06 -4.26 -10.01
C ILE A 107 -5.26 -5.07 -9.00
N VAL A 108 -5.93 -5.97 -8.27
CA VAL A 108 -5.28 -6.85 -7.28
C VAL A 108 -4.33 -7.84 -7.96
N GLU A 109 -4.71 -8.42 -9.10
CA GLU A 109 -3.84 -9.31 -9.88
C GLU A 109 -2.58 -8.59 -10.36
N ARG A 110 -2.73 -7.36 -10.89
CA ARG A 110 -1.61 -6.50 -11.30
C ARG A 110 -0.69 -6.22 -10.11
N ALA A 111 -1.24 -5.88 -8.95
CA ALA A 111 -0.45 -5.66 -7.74
C ALA A 111 0.32 -6.93 -7.31
N ARG A 112 -0.34 -8.09 -7.33
CA ARG A 112 0.27 -9.39 -7.00
C ARG A 112 1.36 -9.81 -8.00
N SER A 113 1.21 -9.46 -9.28
CA SER A 113 2.22 -9.74 -10.33
C SER A 113 3.59 -9.09 -10.07
N ARG A 114 3.66 -8.14 -9.13
CA ARG A 114 4.87 -7.40 -8.75
C ARG A 114 5.43 -7.77 -7.39
N LEU A 115 4.88 -8.78 -6.71
CA LEU A 115 5.38 -9.24 -5.41
C LEU A 115 6.85 -9.65 -5.50
N GLY A 116 7.61 -9.35 -4.44
CA GLY A 116 9.05 -9.63 -4.36
C GLY A 116 9.91 -8.40 -4.57
N ASN A 117 11.16 -8.61 -4.99
CA ASN A 117 12.15 -7.53 -5.12
C ASN A 117 11.77 -6.52 -6.20
N PHE A 118 11.98 -5.24 -5.89
CA PHE A 118 11.61 -4.11 -6.72
C PHE A 118 12.84 -3.21 -6.94
N GLU A 119 13.32 -3.10 -8.17
CA GLU A 119 14.54 -2.37 -8.49
C GLU A 119 14.28 -0.87 -8.72
N TYR A 120 14.00 -0.06 -7.70
CA TYR A 120 13.84 1.40 -7.90
C TYR A 120 14.26 2.27 -6.70
N LYS A 121 14.83 3.45 -6.99
CA LYS A 121 15.61 4.27 -6.04
C LYS A 121 14.85 5.30 -5.18
N LEU A 122 13.54 5.54 -5.32
CA LEU A 122 12.85 6.62 -4.56
C LEU A 122 11.44 6.28 -4.03
N LEU A 123 11.29 6.15 -2.71
CA LEU A 123 10.08 5.62 -2.05
C LEU A 123 8.78 6.39 -2.26
N LYS A 124 8.82 7.72 -2.19
CA LYS A 124 7.62 8.56 -2.25
C LYS A 124 6.89 8.35 -3.58
N ASN A 125 7.63 8.53 -4.67
CA ASN A 125 7.10 8.37 -6.02
C ASN A 125 6.79 6.90 -6.32
N ASN A 126 7.59 5.95 -5.82
CA ASN A 126 7.39 4.53 -6.12
C ASN A 126 6.05 4.00 -5.61
N CYS A 127 5.64 4.33 -4.38
CA CYS A 127 4.40 3.77 -3.83
C CYS A 127 3.15 4.32 -4.53
N GLU A 128 3.14 5.62 -4.84
CA GLU A 128 2.07 6.24 -5.61
C GLU A 128 2.06 5.73 -7.04
N HIS A 129 3.21 5.71 -7.71
CA HIS A 129 3.35 5.22 -9.08
C HIS A 129 2.95 3.75 -9.22
N PHE A 130 3.33 2.91 -8.26
CA PHE A 130 2.91 1.52 -8.19
C PHE A 130 1.39 1.42 -8.05
N ALA A 131 0.79 2.16 -7.11
CA ALA A 131 -0.65 2.16 -6.89
C ALA A 131 -1.44 2.65 -8.12
N THR A 132 -0.98 3.74 -8.76
CA THR A 132 -1.60 4.27 -9.99
C THR A 132 -1.42 3.33 -11.17
N TRP A 133 -0.26 2.70 -11.32
CA TRP A 133 -0.03 1.68 -12.34
C TRP A 133 -0.95 0.48 -12.14
N CYS A 134 -1.16 0.03 -10.89
CA CYS A 134 -2.09 -1.05 -10.60
C CYS A 134 -3.52 -0.67 -11.00
N ARG A 135 -3.99 0.53 -10.63
CA ARG A 135 -5.39 0.95 -10.82
C ARG A 135 -5.76 1.41 -12.23
N TYR A 136 -4.90 2.20 -12.88
CA TYR A 136 -5.23 2.89 -14.13
C TYR A 136 -4.34 2.47 -15.31
N GLY A 137 -3.26 1.73 -15.06
CA GLY A 137 -2.36 1.27 -16.11
C GLY A 137 -1.35 2.29 -16.61
N GLU A 138 -1.49 3.56 -16.24
CA GLU A 138 -0.54 4.61 -16.61
C GLU A 138 0.76 4.53 -15.81
N GLY A 139 1.91 4.52 -16.50
CA GLY A 139 3.22 4.59 -15.86
C GLY A 139 4.42 3.94 -16.56
N THR A 140 4.29 3.41 -17.78
CA THR A 140 5.44 3.01 -18.62
C THR A 140 5.84 4.11 -19.60
N SER A 141 6.26 5.28 -19.10
CA SER A 141 7.01 6.30 -19.86
C SER A 141 7.36 7.44 -18.89
N LYS A 142 8.52 7.43 -18.22
CA LYS A 142 9.71 8.22 -18.65
C LYS A 142 11.02 7.74 -17.99
N GLN A 143 11.04 6.56 -17.38
CA GLN A 143 12.29 5.88 -17.01
C GLN A 143 12.20 4.44 -17.50
N VAL A 144 12.60 4.22 -18.74
CA VAL A 144 12.96 2.88 -19.18
C VAL A 144 14.32 2.59 -18.57
N ASP A 145 14.36 1.83 -17.50
CA ASP A 145 15.49 0.93 -17.22
C ASP A 145 15.09 -0.11 -16.18
N GLY A 146 15.21 -1.39 -16.55
CA GLY A 146 15.03 -2.56 -15.69
C GLY A 146 13.89 -3.52 -16.05
N PHE A 147 12.85 -3.09 -16.79
CA PHE A 147 11.70 -3.97 -17.09
C PHE A 147 11.66 -4.49 -18.51
N MET A 148 12.72 -5.18 -18.92
CA MET A 148 12.77 -6.07 -20.08
C MET A 148 13.86 -7.12 -19.86
N LEU A 149 13.57 -8.17 -19.09
CA LEU A 149 13.93 -9.54 -19.44
C LEU A 149 13.23 -10.54 -18.51
N GLY A 150 12.22 -11.20 -19.06
CA GLY A 150 11.49 -12.29 -18.40
C GLY A 150 10.47 -12.95 -19.32
N ARG A 151 10.73 -13.00 -20.64
CA ARG A 151 9.96 -13.88 -21.53
C ARG A 151 10.27 -15.32 -21.12
N ARG A 152 9.27 -16.05 -20.60
CA ARG A 152 9.10 -17.50 -20.83
C ARG A 152 7.69 -17.96 -20.42
N ALA A 153 6.96 -18.45 -21.45
CA ALA A 153 5.85 -19.42 -21.42
C ALA A 153 4.56 -19.02 -20.66
N ALA A 154 3.36 -19.17 -21.21
CA ALA A 154 2.86 -20.40 -21.82
C ALA A 154 1.94 -20.17 -23.03
N ARG A 155 2.07 -21.09 -23.99
CA ARG A 155 1.24 -21.22 -25.20
C ARG A 155 -0.10 -21.87 -24.87
N ARG A 156 -1.10 -21.50 -25.67
CA ARG A 156 -2.22 -22.32 -26.21
C ARG A 156 -3.02 -23.17 -25.23
N LEU A 157 -4.30 -22.81 -25.10
CA LEU A 157 -5.39 -23.78 -25.02
C LEU A 157 -6.33 -23.60 -26.22
N ARG A 158 -6.50 -24.70 -26.95
CA ARG A 158 -7.41 -24.90 -28.09
C ARG A 158 -8.87 -24.73 -27.63
N ARG A 159 -9.70 -24.11 -28.47
CA ARG A 159 -11.13 -24.41 -28.64
C ARG A 159 -11.23 -24.89 -30.11
N ARG A 160 -11.53 -26.17 -30.44
CA ARG A 160 -12.84 -26.88 -30.42
C ARG A 160 -13.95 -25.95 -30.93
N SER A 161 -14.62 -26.20 -32.05
CA SER A 161 -15.05 -27.47 -32.66
C SER A 161 -15.01 -27.41 -34.18
#